data_AF-A0A812UUB2-F1
#
_entry.id   AF-A0A812UUB2-F1
#
_cell.length_a   1.000
_cell.length_b   1.000
_cell.length_c   1.000
_cell.angle_alpha   90.00
_cell.angle_beta   90.00
_cell.angle_gamma   90.00
#
_symmetry.space_group_name_H-M   'P 1'
#
loop_
_entity.id
_entity.type
_entity.pdbx_description
1 polymer ?
#
loop_
_entity_poly.entity_id
_entity_poly.type
_entity_poly.pdbx_seq_one_letter_code
_entity_poly.pdbx_strand_id
1 'polypeptide(L)'
;PWTRFRSEVIGATNPEDAVSGSLRARIRDEWNDLGLLAETNYQDNGVHASASPLEALRERQVWLGDDVTSDAFGQRVAERSSVGLQELVGNCSIALGEKS
;
A
#
# COMPACT_ATOMS: atom_id res chain seq x y z
N PRO A 1 -5.37 9.74 -9.82
CA PRO A 1 -4.06 9.09 -10.05
C PRO A 1 -3.86 7.81 -9.20
N TRP A 2 -3.87 7.91 -7.86
CA TRP A 2 -3.65 6.74 -6.98
C TRP A 2 -4.81 5.72 -7.02
N THR A 3 -6.06 6.18 -6.98
CA THR A 3 -7.24 5.30 -7.11
C THR A 3 -7.17 4.48 -8.40
N ARG A 4 -6.81 5.14 -9.51
CA ARG A 4 -6.62 4.51 -10.82
C ARG A 4 -5.51 3.47 -10.79
N PHE A 5 -4.37 3.78 -10.19
CA PHE A 5 -3.29 2.81 -9.99
C PHE A 5 -3.78 1.58 -9.21
N ARG A 6 -4.50 1.79 -8.10
CA ARG A 6 -5.03 0.68 -7.30
C ARG A 6 -6.09 -0.14 -8.05
N SER A 7 -6.99 0.49 -8.80
CA SER A 7 -8.09 -0.21 -9.47
C SER A 7 -7.69 -0.84 -10.80
N GLU A 8 -6.89 -0.16 -11.62
CA GLU A 8 -6.58 -0.57 -12.99
C GLU A 8 -5.23 -1.27 -13.13
N VAL A 9 -4.22 -0.87 -12.34
CA VAL A 9 -2.87 -1.48 -12.41
C VAL A 9 -2.77 -2.65 -11.43
N ILE A 10 -3.08 -2.43 -10.16
CA ILE A 10 -3.01 -3.49 -9.14
C ILE A 10 -4.23 -4.41 -9.25
N GLY A 11 -5.43 -3.85 -9.28
CA GLY A 11 -6.70 -4.60 -9.25
C GLY A 11 -7.31 -4.65 -7.85
N ALA A 12 -8.61 -4.99 -7.80
CA ALA A 12 -9.37 -5.13 -6.56
C ALA A 12 -8.69 -6.11 -5.58
N THR A 13 -8.91 -5.92 -4.27
CA THR A 13 -8.32 -6.79 -3.24
C THR A 13 -8.81 -8.23 -3.34
N ASN A 14 -10.10 -8.43 -3.64
CA ASN A 14 -10.59 -9.72 -4.09
C ASN A 14 -10.19 -9.88 -5.57
N PRO A 15 -9.36 -10.87 -5.92
CA PRO A 15 -8.97 -11.06 -7.31
C PRO A 15 -10.16 -11.30 -8.24
N GLU A 16 -11.27 -11.91 -7.78
CA GLU A 16 -12.48 -12.11 -8.61
C GLU A 16 -13.07 -10.80 -9.15
N ASP A 17 -12.96 -9.71 -8.38
CA ASP A 17 -13.48 -8.38 -8.73
C ASP A 17 -12.44 -7.52 -9.48
N ALA A 18 -11.24 -8.06 -9.73
CA ALA A 18 -10.17 -7.32 -10.39
C ALA A 18 -10.44 -7.16 -11.90
N VAL A 19 -10.23 -5.95 -12.41
CA VAL A 19 -10.40 -5.66 -13.84
C VAL A 19 -9.40 -6.46 -14.67
N SER A 20 -9.86 -7.01 -15.80
CA SER A 20 -9.01 -7.80 -16.69
C SER A 20 -7.74 -7.04 -17.08
N GLY A 21 -6.60 -7.75 -17.05
CA GLY A 21 -5.28 -7.19 -17.33
C GLY A 21 -4.59 -6.52 -16.14
N SER A 22 -5.28 -6.26 -15.03
CA SER A 22 -4.62 -5.80 -13.80
C SER A 22 -3.75 -6.90 -13.20
N LEU A 23 -2.79 -6.53 -12.34
CA LEU A 23 -1.81 -7.46 -11.79
C LEU A 23 -2.46 -8.61 -11.02
N ARG A 24 -3.43 -8.33 -10.14
CA ARG A 24 -4.17 -9.36 -9.40
C ARG A 24 -5.04 -10.23 -10.29
N ALA A 25 -5.65 -9.70 -11.34
CA ALA A 25 -6.38 -10.49 -12.32
C ALA A 25 -5.44 -11.46 -13.05
N ARG A 26 -4.27 -10.97 -13.48
CA ARG A 26 -3.26 -11.80 -14.14
C ARG A 26 -2.68 -12.88 -13.24
N ILE A 27 -2.36 -12.54 -11.99
CA ILE A 27 -1.87 -13.54 -11.03
C ILE A 27 -2.94 -14.59 -10.74
N ARG A 28 -4.21 -14.19 -10.61
CA ARG A 28 -5.34 -15.12 -10.49
C ARG A 28 -5.45 -16.03 -11.71
N ASP A 29 -5.35 -15.49 -12.93
CA ASP A 29 -5.55 -16.27 -14.16
C ASP A 29 -4.35 -17.17 -14.48
N GLU A 30 -3.14 -16.74 -14.10
CA GLU A 30 -1.86 -17.38 -14.42
C GLU A 30 -1.22 -18.08 -13.19
N TRP A 31 -1.95 -18.28 -12.08
CA TRP A 31 -1.38 -18.69 -10.77
C TRP A 31 -0.54 -19.97 -10.85
N ASN A 32 -1.02 -20.97 -11.58
CA ASN A 32 -0.34 -22.25 -11.73
C ASN A 32 0.96 -22.11 -12.55
N ASP A 33 0.92 -21.30 -13.62
CA ASP A 33 2.08 -21.04 -14.47
C ASP A 33 3.14 -20.19 -13.74
N LEU A 34 2.70 -19.37 -12.79
CA LEU A 34 3.55 -18.64 -11.86
C LEU A 34 4.13 -19.52 -10.73
N GLY A 35 3.74 -20.79 -10.64
CA GLY A 35 4.22 -21.73 -9.64
C GLY A 35 3.63 -21.52 -8.23
N LEU A 36 2.47 -20.85 -8.13
CA LEU A 36 1.77 -20.71 -6.85
C LEU A 36 1.14 -22.05 -6.44
N LEU A 37 1.04 -22.28 -5.13
CA LEU A 37 0.54 -23.55 -4.58
C LEU A 37 -0.99 -23.69 -4.69
N ALA A 38 -1.70 -22.58 -4.84
CA ALA A 38 -3.14 -22.53 -4.93
C ALA A 38 -3.57 -21.27 -5.70
N GLU A 39 -4.83 -21.27 -6.14
CA GLU A 39 -5.48 -20.09 -6.70
C GLU A 39 -5.54 -18.95 -5.67
N THR A 40 -5.35 -17.73 -6.15
CA THR A 40 -5.42 -16.53 -5.31
C THR A 40 -6.82 -16.31 -4.73
N ASN A 41 -6.90 -15.71 -3.55
CA ASN A 41 -8.15 -15.33 -2.91
C ASN A 41 -8.01 -13.95 -2.23
N TYR A 42 -9.05 -13.51 -1.51
CA TYR A 42 -9.04 -12.21 -0.82
C TYR A 42 -7.86 -12.03 0.17
N GLN A 43 -7.45 -13.10 0.86
CA GLN A 43 -6.36 -13.07 1.84
C GLN A 43 -4.99 -13.21 1.20
N ASP A 44 -4.88 -14.03 0.14
CA ASP A 44 -3.67 -14.23 -0.64
C ASP A 44 -3.92 -13.85 -2.11
N ASN A 45 -3.75 -12.56 -2.41
CA ASN A 45 -3.97 -11.98 -3.74
C ASN A 45 -2.66 -11.70 -4.48
N GLY A 46 -1.57 -12.33 -4.06
CA GLY A 46 -0.26 -12.30 -4.71
C GLY A 46 0.56 -11.01 -4.52
N VAL A 47 -0.07 -9.84 -4.35
CA VAL A 47 0.64 -8.56 -4.23
C VAL A 47 0.06 -7.60 -3.21
N HIS A 48 0.95 -6.99 -2.43
CA HIS A 48 0.66 -5.82 -1.60
C HIS A 48 0.91 -4.53 -2.39
N ALA A 49 0.04 -3.54 -2.19
CA ALA A 49 0.25 -2.18 -2.68
C ALA A 49 -0.34 -1.18 -1.68
N SER A 50 0.38 -0.10 -1.42
CA SER A 50 0.00 0.88 -0.40
C SER A 50 -1.36 1.50 -0.67
N ALA A 51 -2.13 1.72 0.39
CA ALA A 51 -3.51 2.15 0.27
C ALA A 51 -3.67 3.59 -0.25
N SER A 52 -2.70 4.45 0.02
CA SER A 52 -2.65 5.86 -0.38
C SER A 52 -1.19 6.30 -0.65
N PRO A 53 -0.98 7.49 -1.26
CA PRO A 53 0.36 8.05 -1.40
C PRO A 53 1.10 8.27 -0.07
N LEU A 54 0.37 8.60 1.02
CA LEU A 54 0.98 8.80 2.34
C LEU A 54 1.42 7.46 2.95
N GLU A 55 0.59 6.42 2.82
CA GLU A 55 0.97 5.06 3.21
C GLU A 55 2.18 4.58 2.41
N ALA A 56 2.25 4.87 1.10
CA ALA A 56 3.40 4.51 0.27
C ALA A 56 4.71 5.15 0.75
N LEU A 57 4.65 6.40 1.21
CA LEU A 57 5.79 7.09 1.79
C LEU A 57 6.26 6.40 3.09
N ARG A 58 5.33 6.04 3.98
CA ARG A 58 5.66 5.33 5.22
C ARG A 58 6.19 3.92 4.96
N GLU A 59 5.56 3.17 4.08
CA GLU A 59 6.01 1.82 3.71
C GLU A 59 7.43 1.84 3.15
N ARG A 60 7.79 2.82 2.30
CA ARG A 60 9.18 2.96 1.83
C ARG A 60 10.18 3.17 2.95
N GLN A 61 9.86 4.00 3.95
CA GLN A 61 10.71 4.15 5.13
C GLN A 61 10.88 2.83 5.87
N VAL A 62 9.81 2.04 6.02
CA VAL A 62 9.86 0.74 6.71
C VAL A 62 10.69 -0.29 5.94
N TRP A 63 10.48 -0.41 4.63
CA TRP A 63 11.10 -1.47 3.81
C TRP A 63 12.50 -1.13 3.33
N LEU A 64 12.79 0.14 3.06
CA LEU A 64 14.05 0.58 2.45
C LEU A 64 14.94 1.39 3.41
N GLY A 65 14.40 1.83 4.56
CA GLY A 65 15.11 2.72 5.48
C GLY A 65 15.25 4.16 4.95
N ASP A 66 14.54 4.52 3.88
CA ASP A 66 14.58 5.85 3.27
C ASP A 66 14.14 6.94 4.24
N ASP A 67 14.83 8.09 4.20
CA ASP A 67 14.38 9.30 4.89
C ASP A 67 13.28 9.99 4.10
N VAL A 68 12.08 10.03 4.68
CA VAL A 68 10.89 10.69 4.11
C VAL A 68 11.10 12.18 3.81
N THR A 69 12.06 12.85 4.45
CA THR A 69 12.37 14.27 4.18
C THR A 69 13.20 14.48 2.91
N SER A 70 13.91 13.44 2.47
CA SER A 70 14.65 13.41 1.21
C SER A 70 13.78 12.97 0.03
N ASP A 71 12.60 12.41 0.31
CA ASP A 71 11.68 11.98 -0.72
C ASP A 71 10.99 13.15 -1.43
N ALA A 72 10.97 13.13 -2.77
CA ALA A 72 10.40 14.21 -3.56
C ALA A 72 8.89 14.41 -3.31
N PHE A 73 8.13 13.34 -3.06
CA PHE A 73 6.72 13.46 -2.69
C PHE A 73 6.59 13.95 -1.24
N GLY A 74 7.38 13.40 -0.31
CA GLY A 74 7.45 13.84 1.09
C GLY A 74 7.71 15.33 1.26
N GLN A 75 8.64 15.90 0.49
CA GLN A 75 8.92 17.35 0.48
C GLN A 75 7.69 18.18 0.07
N ARG A 76 6.97 17.75 -0.96
CA ARG A 76 5.73 18.42 -1.42
C ARG A 76 4.60 18.33 -0.41
N VAL A 77 4.53 17.23 0.34
CA VAL A 77 3.57 17.09 1.45
C VAL A 77 3.93 18.07 2.56
N ALA A 78 5.19 18.15 2.96
CA ALA A 78 5.66 19.08 3.99
C ALA A 78 5.40 20.55 3.63
N GLU A 79 5.52 20.93 2.35
CA GLU A 79 5.22 22.29 1.86
C GLU A 79 3.73 22.68 2.00
N ARG A 80 2.81 21.70 2.01
CA ARG A 80 1.36 21.94 1.88
C ARG A 80 0.56 21.52 3.10
N SER A 81 1.14 20.72 3.97
CA SER A 81 0.51 20.22 5.18
C SER A 81 0.60 21.26 6.31
N SER A 82 -0.47 21.40 7.09
CA SER A 82 -0.43 22.14 8.35
C SER A 82 0.21 21.34 9.50
N VAL A 83 0.51 20.06 9.25
CA VAL A 83 1.07 19.08 10.19
C VAL A 83 2.44 18.64 9.70
N GLY A 84 3.38 18.43 10.62
CA GLY A 84 4.74 17.99 10.28
C GLY A 84 4.77 16.62 9.59
N LEU A 85 5.71 16.42 8.67
CA LEU A 85 5.80 15.17 7.91
C LEU A 85 6.01 13.95 8.83
N GLN A 86 6.86 14.08 9.85
CA GLN A 86 7.12 13.02 10.83
C GLN A 86 5.89 12.66 11.66
N GLU A 87 4.99 13.60 11.89
CA GLU A 87 3.73 13.34 12.60
C GLU A 87 2.76 12.58 11.68
N LEU A 88 2.67 12.96 10.40
CA LEU A 88 1.84 12.29 9.41
C LEU A 88 2.25 10.84 9.15
N VAL A 89 3.56 10.58 9.10
CA VAL A 89 4.09 9.23 8.88
C VAL A 89 4.48 8.54 10.18
N GLY A 90 4.24 9.14 11.35
CA GLY A 90 4.62 8.58 12.64
C GLY A 90 3.67 7.49 13.11
N ASN A 91 4.12 6.64 14.04
CA ASN A 91 3.17 5.81 14.79
C ASN A 91 2.45 6.67 15.82
N CYS A 92 1.14 6.44 15.99
CA CYS A 92 0.41 7.05 17.09
C CYS A 92 0.87 6.43 18.42
N SER A 93 1.17 7.27 19.40
CA SER A 93 1.40 6.86 20.78
C SER A 93 0.06 6.76 21.50
N ILE A 94 -0.38 5.54 21.80
CA ILE A 94 -1.62 5.29 22.55
C ILE A 94 -1.24 4.97 23.99
N ALA A 95 -1.65 5.82 24.94
CA ALA A 95 -1.59 5.48 26.36
C ALA A 95 -2.77 4.57 26.70
N LEU A 96 -2.49 3.31 27.01
CA LEU A 96 -3.51 2.41 27.56
C LEU A 96 -3.74 2.84 29.01
N GLY A 97 -4.89 3.45 29.28
CA GLY A 97 -5.28 3.78 30.66
C GLY A 97 -5.27 2.53 31.54
N GLU A 98 -4.89 2.68 32.81
CA GLU A 98 -4.96 1.58 33.77
C GLU A 98 -6.39 1.06 33.83
N LYS A 99 -6.58 -0.25 33.62
CA LYS A 99 -7.88 -0.90 33.75
C LYS A 99 -8.38 -0.66 35.17
N SER A 100 -9.50 0.05 35.29
CA SER A 100 -10.25 0.21 36.55
C SER A 100 -10.81 -1.12 37.03
#